data_AF-A0A9E5NXB3-F1
#
_entry.id   AF-A0A9E5NXB3-F1
#
_cell.length_a   1.000
_cell.length_b   1.000
_cell.length_c   1.000
_cell.angle_alpha   90.00
_cell.angle_beta   90.00
_cell.angle_gamma   90.00
#
_symmetry.space_group_name_H-M   'P 1'
#
loop_
_entity.id
_entity.type
_entity.pdbx_description
1 polymer ?
#
loop_
_entity_poly.entity_id
_entity_poly.type
_entity_poly.pdbx_seq_one_letter_code
_entity_poly.pdbx_strand_id
1 'polypeptide(L)' 'LVDLAWQGMGLLENWGTPEIVGYISDFQLRDIDNDGRDEIVMTAVSKGFLRSGASSSLLVYELF' A
#
# COMPACT_ATOMS: atom_id res chain seq x y z
N LEU A 1 -0.70 -3.70 -4.86
CA LEU A 1 0.35 -2.69 -5.17
C LEU A 1 1.67 -3.41 -5.19
N VAL A 2 2.60 -3.01 -6.05
CA VAL A 2 3.94 -3.62 -6.13
C VAL A 2 5.01 -2.53 -6.04
N ASP A 3 6.11 -2.84 -5.36
CA ASP A 3 7.36 -2.09 -5.41
C ASP A 3 8.22 -2.66 -6.53
N LEU A 4 8.70 -1.77 -7.40
CA LEU A 4 9.54 -2.10 -8.54
C LEU A 4 10.88 -1.38 -8.40
N ALA A 5 11.96 -2.14 -8.26
CA ALA A 5 13.30 -1.59 -8.27
C ALA A 5 13.93 -1.61 -9.66
N TRP A 6 14.61 -0.52 -9.98
CA TRP A 6 15.44 -0.43 -11.17
C TRP A 6 16.78 -1.14 -10.96
N GLN A 7 17.02 -2.20 -11.71
CA GLN A 7 18.28 -2.97 -11.65
C GLN A 7 19.16 -2.78 -12.89
N GLY A 8 19.02 -1.66 -13.60
CA GLY A 8 19.84 -1.33 -14.78
C GLY A 8 19.38 -1.97 -16.10
N MET A 9 18.87 -3.21 -16.06
CA MET A 9 18.31 -3.90 -17.23
C MET A 9 16.78 -3.77 -17.32
N GLY A 10 16.13 -3.36 -16.23
CA GLY A 10 14.67 -3.28 -16.15
C GLY A 10 14.19 -2.96 -14.74
N LEU A 11 12.87 -2.80 -14.64
CA LEU A 11 12.14 -2.77 -13.38
C LEU A 11 11.83 -4.21 -12.98
N LEU A 12 12.27 -4.61 -11.80
CA LEU A 12 11.96 -5.91 -11.21
C LEU A 12 11.13 -5.71 -9.95
N GLU A 13 10.15 -6.59 -9.75
CA GLU A 13 9.36 -6.59 -8.53
C GLU A 13 10.21 -7.03 -7.34
N ASN A 14 10.29 -6.16 -6.34
CA ASN A 14 10.97 -6.44 -5.08
C ASN A 14 9.99 -6.88 -3.99
N TRP A 15 8.76 -6.35 -4.04
CA TRP A 15 7.73 -6.57 -3.02
C TRP A 15 6.32 -6.30 -3.57
N GLY A 16 5.29 -6.87 -2.94
CA GLY A 16 3.91 -6.57 -3.28
C GLY A 16 2.91 -6.87 -2.16
N THR A 17 1.76 -6.21 -2.23
CA THR A 17 0.60 -6.45 -1.35
C THR A 17 -0.31 -7.53 -1.91
N PRO A 18 -1.12 -8.20 -1.06
CA PRO A 18 -2.34 -8.84 -1.50
C PRO A 18 -3.26 -7.86 -2.26
N GLU A 19 -4.27 -8.40 -2.95
CA GLU A 19 -5.28 -7.57 -3.61
C GLU A 19 -5.99 -6.67 -2.59
N ILE A 20 -6.01 -5.37 -2.87
CA ILE A 20 -6.69 -4.39 -2.04
C ILE A 20 -8.06 -4.13 -2.63
N VAL A 21 -9.12 -4.46 -1.88
CA VAL A 21 -10.49 -4.23 -2.31
C VAL A 21 -10.83 -2.74 -2.24
N GLY A 22 -11.34 -2.18 -3.34
CA GLY A 22 -11.68 -0.77 -3.46
C GLY A 22 -10.64 0.01 -4.27
N TYR A 23 -10.39 1.26 -3.90
CA TYR A 23 -9.34 2.07 -4.51
C TYR A 23 -8.47 2.74 -3.44
N ILE A 24 -7.22 3.02 -3.81
CA ILE A 24 -6.29 3.78 -2.97
C ILE A 24 -6.52 5.27 -3.23
N SER A 25 -6.87 6.02 -2.18
CA SER A 25 -7.09 7.47 -2.28
C SER A 25 -5.81 8.28 -2.12
N ASP A 26 -4.87 7.80 -1.31
CA ASP A 26 -3.60 8.45 -1.01
C ASP A 26 -2.59 7.45 -0.44
N PHE A 27 -1.30 7.76 -0.54
CA PHE A 27 -0.21 6.97 0.02
C PHE A 27 0.97 7.84 0.48
N GLN A 28 1.72 7.35 1.47
CA GLN A 28 2.97 7.95 1.95
C GLN A 28 4.02 6.87 2.21
N LEU A 29 5.30 7.26 2.09
CA LEU A 29 6.45 6.48 2.50
C LEU A 29 7.07 7.17 3.71
N ARG A 30 7.09 6.48 4.85
CA ARG A 30 7.62 6.99 6.11
C ARG A 30 7.82 5.88 7.12
N ASP A 31 8.93 5.94 7.85
CA ASP A 31 9.19 5.24 9.11
C ASP A 31 8.16 5.67 10.19
N ILE A 32 7.10 4.87 10.38
CA ILE A 32 6.04 5.16 11.34
C ILE A 32 6.22 4.46 12.69
N ASP A 33 6.99 3.38 12.73
CA ASP A 33 7.26 2.63 13.96
C ASP A 33 8.66 2.92 14.57
N ASN A 34 9.43 3.78 13.90
CA ASN A 34 10.72 4.32 14.29
C ASN A 34 11.81 3.25 14.38
N ASP A 35 11.84 2.33 13.41
CA ASP A 35 12.84 1.27 13.29
C ASP A 35 14.00 1.62 12.33
N GLY A 36 13.90 2.75 11.63
CA GLY A 36 14.89 3.25 10.67
C GLY A 36 14.65 2.80 9.22
N ARG A 37 13.55 2.09 8.92
CA ARG A 37 13.11 1.73 7.58
C ARG A 37 11.78 2.43 7.29
N ASP A 38 11.51 2.69 6.01
CA ASP A 38 10.26 3.34 5.62
C ASP A 38 9.18 2.29 5.33
N GLU A 39 7.98 2.50 5.89
CA GLU A 39 6.79 1.73 5.52
C GLU A 39 5.99 2.45 4.44
N ILE A 40 5.21 1.69 3.67
CA ILE A 40 4.15 2.26 2.85
C ILE A 40 2.84 2.32 3.63
N VAL A 41 2.36 3.54 3.84
CA VAL A 41 1.06 3.83 4.46
C VAL A 41 0.08 4.25 3.37
N MET A 42 -1.07 3.59 3.31
CA MET A 42 -2.09 3.85 2.29
C MET A 42 -3.47 4.06 2.90
N THR A 43 -4.25 4.92 2.27
CA THR A 43 -5.69 5.04 2.53
C THR A 43 -6.46 4.29 1.45
N ALA A 44 -7.26 3.30 1.84
CA ALA A 44 -8.12 2.54 0.94
C ALA A 44 -9.58 2.86 1.20
N VAL A 45 -10.35 3.15 0.15
CA VAL A 45 -11.80 3.37 0.23
C VAL A 45 -12.51 2.21 -0.47
N SER A 46 -13.41 1.55 0.25
CA SER A 46 -14.17 0.41 -0.25
C SER A 46 -15.67 0.59 0.01
N LYS A 47 -16.49 0.00 -0.85
CA LYS A 47 -17.95 -0.07 -0.68
C LYS A 47 -18.37 -1.53 -0.75
N GLY A 48 -18.93 -2.04 0.34
CA GLY A 48 -19.45 -3.41 0.38
C GLY A 48 -20.75 -3.52 -0.40
N PHE A 49 -20.95 -4.64 -1.09
CA PHE A 49 -22.17 -4.91 -1.88
C PHE A 49 -23.46 -4.78 -1.05
N LEU A 50 -23.43 -5.27 0.20
CA LEU A 50 -24.56 -5.22 1.13
C LEU A 50 -24.49 -4.06 2.13
N ARG A 51 -23.44 -3.23 2.08
CA ARG A 51 -23.21 -2.17 3.08
C ARG A 51 -23.65 -0.83 2.51
N SER A 52 -24.55 -0.15 3.22
CA SER A 52 -24.89 1.24 2.90
C SER A 52 -23.73 2.15 3.31
N GLY A 53 -23.11 2.82 2.33
CA GLY A 53 -22.00 3.74 2.53
C GLY A 53 -20.62 3.18 2.16
N ALA A 54 -19.68 4.09 1.89
CA ALA A 54 -18.26 3.75 1.73
C ALA A 54 -17.58 3.67 3.10
N SER A 55 -16.52 2.88 3.20
CA SER A 55 -15.65 2.77 4.37
C SER A 55 -14.22 3.08 3.96
N SER A 56 -13.48 3.74 4.85
CA SER A 56 -12.06 4.05 4.67
C SER A 56 -11.23 3.23 5.66
N SER A 57 -10.12 2.69 5.18
CA SER A 57 -9.15 1.91 5.97
C SER A 57 -7.75 2.45 5.77
N LEU A 58 -6.94 2.42 6.83
CA LEU A 58 -5.50 2.61 6.74
C LEU A 58 -4.82 1.25 6.62
N LEU A 59 -3.97 1.11 5.62
CA LEU A 59 -3.15 -0.08 5.38
C LEU A 59 -1.70 0.33 5.54
N VAL A 60 -0.93 -0.46 6.27
CA VAL A 60 0.49 -0.25 6.49
C VAL A 60 1.21 -1.54 6.14
N TYR A 61 2.29 -1.43 5.36
CA TYR A 61 3.16 -2.54 5.06
C TYR A 61 4.62 -2.15 5.16
N GLU A 62 5.41 -3.04 5.77
CA GLU A 62 6.86 -2.99 5.79
C GLU A 62 7.43 -3.12 4.36
N LEU A 63 8.41 -2.28 4.02
CA LEU A 63 9.23 -2.46 2.83
C LEU A 63 10.50 -3.24 3.20
N PHE A 64 10.91 -4.16 2.31
CA PHE A 64 12.07 -5.04 2.54
C PHE A 64 13.41 -4.37 2.26
#